data_AF-A0A3C1UC67-F1
#
_entry.id   AF-A0A3C1UC67-F1
#
_cell.length_a   1.000
_cell.length_b   1.000
_cell.length_c   1.000
_cell.angle_alpha   90.00
_cell.angle_beta   90.00
_cell.angle_gamma   90.00
#
_symmetry.space_group_name_H-M   'P 1'
#
loop_
_entity.id
_entity.type
_entity.pdbx_description
1 polymer ?
#
loop_
_entity_poly.entity_id
_entity_poly.type
_entity_poly.pdbx_seq_one_letter_code
_entity_poly.pdbx_strand_id
1 'polypeptide(L)' 'DHRMAMAFAPAAIRFPGLIIDDAQVVSKSYPLFWEHLRQAGFKIEEV' A
#
# COMPACT_ATOMS: atom_id res chain seq x y z
N ASP A 1 -1.60 2.26 11.90
CA ASP A 1 -2.30 3.51 11.52
C ASP A 1 -2.53 3.50 10.01
N HIS A 2 -3.74 3.77 9.53
CA HIS A 2 -4.06 3.73 8.10
C HIS A 2 -3.27 4.78 7.29
N ARG A 3 -2.99 5.94 7.87
CA ARG A 3 -2.23 7.02 7.22
C ARG A 3 -0.77 6.62 6.98
N MET A 4 -0.18 5.89 7.93
CA MET A 4 1.19 5.43 7.82
C MET A 4 1.36 4.42 6.67
N ALA A 5 0.46 3.43 6.58
CA ALA A 5 0.47 2.47 5.48
C ALA A 5 0.24 3.15 4.11
N MET A 6 -0.63 4.15 4.03
CA MET A 6 -0.85 4.92 2.79
C MET A 6 0.36 5.76 2.38
N ALA A 7 1.09 6.34 3.34
CA ALA A 7 2.29 7.13 3.06
C ALA A 7 3.47 6.26 2.55
N PHE A 8 3.48 4.98 2.91
CA PHE A 8 4.52 4.04 2.45
C PHE A 8 4.31 3.52 1.03
N ALA A 9 3.08 3.50 0.52
CA ALA A 9 2.81 3.10 -0.86
C ALA A 9 3.64 3.87 -1.91
N PRO A 10 3.70 5.21 -1.93
CA PRO A 10 4.58 5.93 -2.86
C PRO A 10 6.07 5.78 -2.51
N ALA A 11 6.42 5.53 -1.25
CA ALA A 11 7.81 5.28 -0.85
C ALA A 11 8.38 4.00 -1.50
N ALA A 12 7.54 3.01 -1.81
CA ALA A 12 7.93 1.79 -2.51
C ALA A 12 8.58 2.03 -3.89
N ILE A 13 8.33 3.19 -4.52
CA ILE A 13 9.01 3.59 -5.77
C ILE A 13 10.51 3.79 -5.53
N ARG A 14 10.87 4.38 -4.39
CA ARG A 14 12.28 4.67 -4.04
C ARG A 14 12.96 3.49 -3.37
N PHE A 15 12.19 2.65 -2.69
CA PHE A 15 12.63 1.49 -1.92
C PHE A 15 12.00 0.22 -2.48
N PRO A 16 12.60 -0.40 -3.51
CA PRO A 16 12.09 -1.66 -4.06
C PRO A 16 12.15 -2.76 -2.99
N GLY A 17 11.06 -3.54 -2.87
CA GLY A 17 10.93 -4.58 -1.85
C GLY A 17 10.45 -4.09 -0.49
N LEU A 18 9.89 -2.88 -0.40
CA LEU A 18 9.25 -2.39 0.82
C LEU A 18 8.09 -3.31 1.24
N ILE A 19 8.15 -3.83 2.46
CA ILE A 19 7.09 -4.64 3.06
C ILE A 19 6.31 -3.75 4.03
N ILE A 20 4.98 -3.71 3.88
CA ILE A 20 4.08 -2.99 4.77
C ILE A 20 3.36 -4.04 5.62
N ASP A 21 3.72 -4.10 6.90
CA ASP A 21 3.01 -4.94 7.86
C ASP A 21 1.60 -4.38 8.13
N ASP A 22 0.66 -5.26 8.48
CA ASP A 22 -0.73 -4.89 8.78
C ASP A 22 -1.44 -4.06 7.67
N ALA A 23 -1.14 -4.28 6.40
CA ALA A 23 -1.70 -3.53 5.25
C ALA A 23 -3.25 -3.41 5.22
N GLN A 24 -3.94 -4.36 5.88
CA GLN A 24 -5.37 -4.38 6.14
C GLN A 24 -5.93 -3.15 6.89
N VAL A 25 -5.10 -2.42 7.66
CA VAL A 25 -5.58 -1.25 8.42
C VAL A 25 -6.06 -0.11 7.52
N VAL A 26 -5.60 -0.06 6.27
CA VAL A 26 -6.03 0.95 5.29
C VAL A 26 -7.49 0.78 4.92
N SER A 27 -8.01 -0.47 4.93
CA SER A 27 -9.38 -0.77 4.54
C SER A 27 -10.43 -0.14 5.44
N LYS A 28 -10.05 0.29 6.66
CA LYS A 28 -10.93 1.03 7.59
C LYS A 28 -11.33 2.41 7.08
N SER A 29 -10.49 3.04 6.27
CA SER A 29 -10.70 4.40 5.76
C SER A 29 -10.78 4.44 4.24
N TYR A 30 -10.07 3.54 3.56
CA TYR A 30 -10.05 3.46 2.11
C TYR A 30 -9.97 1.99 1.64
N PRO A 31 -11.11 1.28 1.56
CA PRO A 31 -11.15 -0.15 1.22
C PRO A 31 -10.61 -0.49 -0.17
N LEU A 32 -10.64 0.46 -1.12
CA LEU A 32 -10.18 0.26 -2.50
C LEU A 32 -8.75 0.77 -2.75
N PHE A 33 -8.02 1.18 -1.70
CA PHE A 33 -6.70 1.80 -1.83
C PHE A 33 -5.70 0.96 -2.64
N TRP A 34 -5.55 -0.31 -2.27
CA TRP A 34 -4.59 -1.22 -2.92
C TRP A 34 -4.99 -1.54 -4.37
N GLU A 35 -6.29 -1.61 -4.65
CA GLU A 35 -6.80 -1.82 -6.02
C GLU A 35 -6.49 -0.61 -6.91
N HIS A 36 -6.70 0.61 -6.43
CA HIS A 36 -6.33 1.81 -7.16
C HIS A 36 -4.82 1.93 -7.40
N LEU A 37 -4.00 1.48 -6.45
CA LEU A 37 -2.55 1.41 -6.66
C LEU A 37 -2.18 0.41 -7.75
N ARG A 38 -2.84 -0.76 -7.83
CA ARG A 38 -2.65 -1.70 -8.95
C ARG A 38 -3.01 -1.05 -10.28
N GLN A 39 -4.11 -0.33 -10.34
CA GLN A 39 -4.54 0.41 -11.55
C GLN A 39 -3.56 1.53 -11.93
N ALA A 40 -2.92 2.16 -10.93
CA ALA A 40 -1.85 3.14 -11.14
C ALA A 40 -0.51 2.50 -11.59
N GLY A 41 -0.42 1.16 -11.66
CA GLY A 41 0.75 0.43 -12.14
C GLY A 41 1.68 -0.08 -11.04
N PHE A 42 1.29 0.00 -9.77
CA PHE A 42 2.06 -0.61 -8.69
C PHE A 42 1.91 -2.14 -8.72
N LYS A 43 3.04 -2.85 -8.55
CA LYS A 43 3.04 -4.29 -8.30
C LYS A 43 2.96 -4.51 -6.80
N ILE A 44 1.88 -5.15 -6.35
CA ILE A 44 1.63 -5.46 -4.94
C ILE A 44 1.55 -6.97 -4.81
N GLU A 45 2.40 -7.53 -3.95
CA GLU A 45 2.47 -8.96 -3.66
C GLU A 45 2.17 -9.18 -2.17
N GLU A 46 1.44 -10.25 -1.85
CA GLU A 46 1.22 -10.69 -0.47
C GLU A 46 2.31 -11.70 -0.11
N VAL A 47 2.97 -11.47 1.04
CA VAL A 47 4.08 -12.28 1.57
C VAL A 47 3.72 -12.90 2.90
#